data_AF-A0AAD6W439-F1
#
_entry.id   AF-A0AAD6W439-F1
#
_cell.length_a   1.000
_cell.length_b   1.000
_cell.length_c   1.000
_cell.angle_alpha   90.00
_cell.angle_beta   90.00
_cell.angle_gamma   90.00
#
_symmetry.space_group_name_H-M   'P 1'
#
loop_
_entity.id
_entity.type
_entity.pdbx_description
1 polymer ?
#
loop_
_entity_poly.entity_id
_entity_poly.type
_entity_poly.pdbx_seq_one_letter_code
_entity_poly.pdbx_strand_id
1 'polypeptide(L)'
;MWSTAISNAESNSDDWDFIYISDILRASNYLPEDSDIFQFLERQRHLKGKDTSQVSALQRKLVFDTITEILNRKRHLPPWKGGQISLQQVWSEFQRIRERDASDDLVEVICGMLRKDLAGDTITGWGDCPIEMSEAVLDIERLIFKDLIGETIRDLAAFCRKGKCNQVVPVPRRKLLF
;
A
#
# COMPACT_ATOMS: atom_id res chain seq x y z
N MET A 1 0.72 35.49 -27.80
CA MET A 1 2.09 34.94 -27.82
C MET A 1 2.67 35.00 -26.42
N TRP A 2 2.36 34.03 -25.55
CA TRP A 2 3.12 33.80 -24.33
C TRP A 2 3.71 32.40 -24.45
N SER A 3 5.00 32.35 -24.71
CA SER A 3 5.78 31.12 -24.63
C SER A 3 7.06 31.45 -23.88
N THR A 4 7.52 30.46 -23.13
CA THR A 4 8.82 30.35 -22.44
C THR A 4 8.79 30.66 -20.95
N ALA A 5 8.67 29.60 -20.14
CA ALA A 5 9.75 29.11 -19.28
C ALA A 5 9.25 27.96 -18.37
N ILE A 6 8.90 26.81 -18.94
CA ILE A 6 8.69 25.57 -18.18
C ILE A 6 9.43 24.46 -18.91
N SER A 7 10.76 24.48 -18.86
CA SER A 7 11.56 23.40 -19.45
C SER A 7 12.95 23.37 -18.80
N ASN A 8 12.99 23.14 -17.48
CA ASN A 8 14.20 22.65 -16.81
C ASN A 8 14.01 22.25 -15.33
N ALA A 9 12.79 22.31 -14.77
CA ALA A 9 12.56 21.99 -13.36
C ALA A 9 12.26 20.51 -13.08
N GLU A 10 11.86 19.73 -14.10
CA GLU A 10 11.38 18.36 -13.90
C GLU A 10 12.49 17.41 -13.43
N SER A 11 13.72 17.53 -13.96
CA SER A 11 14.79 16.57 -13.62
C SER A 11 15.31 16.68 -12.18
N ASN A 12 15.26 17.87 -11.57
CA ASN A 12 15.67 18.06 -10.17
C ASN A 12 14.50 17.83 -9.19
N SER A 13 13.26 18.06 -9.62
CA SER A 13 12.05 17.89 -8.80
C SER A 13 11.84 16.42 -8.42
N ASP A 14 12.07 15.50 -9.36
CA ASP A 14 11.77 14.09 -9.16
C ASP A 14 12.66 13.46 -8.08
N ASP A 15 13.89 13.93 -7.90
CA ASP A 15 14.79 13.46 -6.84
C ASP A 15 14.31 13.90 -5.43
N TRP A 16 13.78 15.12 -5.31
CA TRP A 16 13.19 15.60 -4.06
C TRP A 16 11.88 14.89 -3.72
N ASP A 17 11.04 14.63 -4.72
CA ASP A 17 9.80 13.88 -4.55
C ASP A 17 10.11 12.44 -4.12
N PHE A 18 11.10 11.77 -4.75
CA PHE A 18 11.52 10.43 -4.37
C PHE A 18 11.98 10.34 -2.90
N ILE A 19 12.84 11.28 -2.47
CA ILE A 19 13.29 11.36 -1.08
C ILE A 19 12.10 11.60 -0.15
N TYR A 20 11.20 12.51 -0.50
CA TYR A 20 10.04 12.81 0.32
C TYR A 20 9.08 11.61 0.43
N ILE A 21 8.89 10.85 -0.64
CA ILE A 21 8.11 9.61 -0.64
C ILE A 21 8.77 8.57 0.28
N SER A 22 10.10 8.46 0.26
CA SER A 22 10.82 7.58 1.19
C SER A 22 10.60 7.99 2.66
N ASP A 23 10.53 9.29 2.93
CA ASP A 23 10.24 9.83 4.27
C ASP A 23 8.81 9.49 4.70
N ILE A 24 7.83 9.61 3.79
CA ILE A 24 6.44 9.24 4.03
C ILE A 24 6.34 7.75 4.35
N LEU A 25 6.90 6.87 3.50
CA LEU A 25 6.85 5.42 3.71
C LEU A 25 7.48 5.00 5.03
N ARG A 26 8.62 5.61 5.36
CA ARG A 26 9.27 5.38 6.65
C ARG A 26 8.34 5.78 7.79
N ALA A 27 7.81 7.01 7.78
CA ALA A 27 6.94 7.49 8.85
C ALA A 27 5.68 6.62 8.99
N SER A 28 5.05 6.22 7.89
CA SER A 28 3.87 5.34 7.87
C SER A 28 4.11 3.93 8.40
N ASN A 29 5.36 3.46 8.40
CA ASN A 29 5.72 2.14 8.94
C ASN A 29 6.07 2.16 10.43
N TYR A 30 6.51 3.31 10.96
CA TYR A 30 6.97 3.43 12.36
C TYR A 30 5.99 4.16 13.27
N LEU A 31 5.13 5.01 12.73
CA LEU A 31 4.16 5.78 13.52
C LEU A 31 2.80 5.06 13.60
N PRO A 32 2.07 5.23 14.72
CA PRO A 32 0.69 4.77 14.84
C PRO A 32 -0.21 5.36 13.75
N GLU A 33 -1.25 4.62 13.36
CA GLU A 33 -2.18 5.00 12.29
C GLU A 33 -2.93 6.31 12.56
N ASP A 34 -3.18 6.65 13.83
CA ASP A 34 -3.83 7.90 14.25
C ASP A 34 -2.91 9.14 14.23
N SER A 35 -1.64 8.96 13.86
CA SER A 35 -0.66 10.06 13.87
C SER A 35 -0.86 11.00 12.69
N ASP A 36 -0.77 12.31 12.90
CA ASP A 36 -0.68 13.29 11.82
C ASP A 36 0.74 13.26 11.20
N ILE A 37 0.95 12.29 10.31
CA ILE A 37 2.24 12.05 9.64
C ILE A 37 2.66 13.27 8.82
N PHE A 38 1.71 13.94 8.15
CA PHE A 38 2.01 15.12 7.34
C PHE A 38 2.56 16.25 8.21
N GLN A 39 1.87 16.58 9.30
CA GLN A 39 2.33 17.62 10.22
C GLN A 39 3.68 17.27 10.85
N PHE A 40 3.92 16.00 11.17
CA PHE A 40 5.21 15.53 11.67
C PHE A 40 6.34 15.79 10.66
N LEU A 41 6.13 15.43 9.39
CA LEU A 41 7.11 15.63 8.31
C LEU A 41 7.37 17.11 8.04
N GLU A 42 6.33 17.95 8.01
CA GLU A 42 6.51 19.40 7.84
C GLU A 42 7.33 20.01 8.98
N ARG A 43 7.02 19.67 10.25
CA ARG A 43 7.80 20.15 11.40
C ARG A 43 9.28 19.74 11.32
N GLN A 44 9.57 18.49 10.95
CA GLN A 44 10.95 18.06 10.76
C GLN A 44 11.67 18.84 9.65
N ARG A 45 10.96 19.18 8.57
CA ARG A 45 11.51 19.95 7.46
C ARG A 45 11.80 21.40 7.84
N HIS A 46 10.90 22.03 8.61
CA HIS A 46 11.11 23.37 9.17
C HIS A 46 12.35 23.42 10.08
N LEU A 47 12.52 22.42 10.95
CA LEU A 47 13.69 22.34 11.84
C LEU A 47 15.02 22.15 11.06
N LYS A 48 14.98 21.54 9.88
CA LYS A 48 16.14 21.36 9.00
C LYS A 48 16.45 22.58 8.12
N GLY A 49 15.69 23.67 8.25
CA GLY A 49 15.90 24.90 7.46
C GLY A 49 15.67 24.74 5.95
N LYS A 50 14.89 23.73 5.53
CA LYS A 50 14.51 23.53 4.12
C LYS A 50 13.39 24.50 3.73
N ASP A 51 13.16 24.67 2.42
CA ASP A 51 12.13 25.59 1.89
C ASP A 51 10.77 25.44 2.58
N THR A 52 10.28 26.57 3.10
CA THR A 52 9.03 26.74 3.86
C THR A 52 7.97 27.52 3.08
N SER A 53 8.16 27.74 1.77
CA SER A 53 7.18 28.46 0.96
C SER A 53 5.81 27.77 0.96
N GLN A 54 4.73 28.57 0.94
CA GLN A 54 3.34 28.06 0.88
C GLN A 54 3.10 27.21 -0.37
N VAL A 55 3.67 27.63 -1.51
CA VAL A 55 3.56 26.91 -2.79
C VAL A 55 4.22 25.53 -2.69
N SER A 56 5.40 25.44 -2.07
CA SER A 56 6.06 24.13 -1.90
C SER A 56 5.38 23.27 -0.83
N ALA A 57 4.72 23.87 0.16
CA ALA A 57 3.89 23.14 1.13
C ALA A 57 2.66 22.50 0.46
N LEU A 58 1.99 23.22 -0.44
CA LEU A 58 0.87 22.67 -1.22
C LEU A 58 1.31 21.52 -2.13
N GLN A 59 2.45 21.67 -2.82
CA GLN A 59 3.00 20.57 -3.64
C GLN A 59 3.32 19.34 -2.78
N ARG A 60 3.97 19.54 -1.62
CA ARG A 60 4.24 18.44 -0.68
C ARG A 60 2.97 17.79 -0.15
N LYS A 61 1.93 18.58 0.10
CA LYS A 61 0.64 18.07 0.54
C LYS A 61 -0.01 17.21 -0.55
N LEU A 62 0.04 17.65 -1.80
CA LEU A 62 -0.43 16.86 -2.94
C LEU A 62 0.32 15.53 -3.04
N VAL A 63 1.66 15.54 -2.98
CA VAL A 63 2.46 14.31 -2.99
C VAL A 63 2.08 13.42 -1.81
N PHE A 64 1.97 13.97 -0.60
CA PHE A 64 1.59 13.21 0.58
C PHE A 64 0.22 12.54 0.44
N ASP A 65 -0.78 13.27 -0.05
CA ASP A 65 -2.15 12.78 -0.20
C ASP A 65 -2.20 11.66 -1.27
N THR A 66 -1.51 11.83 -2.40
CA THR A 66 -1.39 10.78 -3.44
C THR A 66 -0.72 9.51 -2.91
N ILE A 67 0.36 9.64 -2.14
CA ILE A 67 1.06 8.47 -1.58
C ILE A 67 0.21 7.78 -0.52
N THR A 68 -0.48 8.55 0.32
CA THR A 68 -1.42 8.01 1.31
C THR A 68 -2.54 7.24 0.63
N GLU A 69 -3.06 7.75 -0.49
CA GLU A 69 -4.05 7.06 -1.30
C GLU A 69 -3.50 5.73 -1.87
N ILE A 70 -2.30 5.73 -2.45
CA ILE A 70 -1.64 4.50 -2.94
C ILE A 70 -1.49 3.47 -1.82
N LEU A 71 -1.06 3.91 -0.64
CA LEU A 71 -0.91 3.04 0.54
C LEU A 71 -2.24 2.48 1.03
N ASN A 72 -3.30 3.29 1.06
CA ASN A 72 -4.62 2.84 1.48
C ASN A 72 -5.21 1.83 0.50
N ARG A 73 -5.09 2.08 -0.81
CA ARG A 73 -5.50 1.11 -1.84
C ARG A 73 -4.81 -0.25 -1.64
N LYS A 74 -3.53 -0.25 -1.30
CA LYS A 74 -2.76 -1.47 -0.97
C LYS A 74 -3.25 -2.17 0.29
N ARG A 75 -3.55 -1.43 1.36
CA ARG A 75 -4.03 -1.99 2.64
C ARG A 75 -5.38 -2.70 2.49
N HIS A 76 -6.20 -2.27 1.54
CA HIS A 76 -7.49 -2.89 1.24
C HIS A 76 -7.39 -4.09 0.29
N LEU A 77 -6.20 -4.46 -0.18
CA LEU A 77 -6.02 -5.67 -0.97
C LEU A 77 -6.17 -6.93 -0.09
N PRO A 78 -6.69 -8.03 -0.64
CA PRO A 78 -6.74 -9.31 0.06
C PRO A 78 -5.35 -9.74 0.58
N PRO A 79 -5.28 -10.51 1.68
CA PRO A 79 -4.01 -10.89 2.32
C PRO A 79 -2.97 -11.55 1.39
N TRP A 80 -3.42 -12.29 0.37
CA TRP A 80 -2.54 -12.93 -0.62
C TRP A 80 -2.03 -11.95 -1.71
N LYS A 81 -2.67 -10.79 -1.88
CA LYS A 81 -2.18 -9.67 -2.70
C LYS A 81 -1.40 -8.64 -1.87
N GLY A 82 -1.56 -8.67 -0.54
CA GLY A 82 -0.96 -7.77 0.43
C GLY A 82 0.47 -8.16 0.82
N GLY A 83 1.43 -8.01 -0.09
CA GLY A 83 2.86 -8.08 0.23
C GLY A 83 3.39 -6.82 0.92
N GLN A 84 4.64 -6.87 1.40
CA GLN A 84 5.31 -5.67 1.93
C GLN A 84 5.40 -4.59 0.83
N ILE A 85 4.95 -3.38 1.15
CA ILE A 85 4.95 -2.26 0.21
C ILE A 85 6.39 -1.79 0.01
N SER A 86 6.92 -1.93 -1.21
CA SER A 86 8.25 -1.44 -1.55
C SER A 86 8.22 0.00 -2.05
N LEU A 87 9.30 0.75 -1.78
CA LEU A 87 9.46 2.13 -2.26
C LEU A 87 9.40 2.20 -3.79
N GLN A 88 10.00 1.23 -4.49
CA GLN A 88 9.99 1.19 -5.95
C GLN A 88 8.59 1.05 -6.52
N GLN A 89 7.75 0.18 -5.93
CA GLN A 89 6.36 0.04 -6.37
C GLN A 89 5.57 1.34 -6.18
N VAL A 90 5.74 1.98 -5.02
CA VAL A 90 5.05 3.24 -4.71
C VAL A 90 5.52 4.36 -5.65
N TRP A 91 6.82 4.41 -5.95
CA TRP A 91 7.39 5.37 -6.88
C TRP A 91 6.87 5.19 -8.31
N SER A 92 6.85 3.95 -8.82
CA SER A 92 6.31 3.67 -10.15
C SER A 92 4.83 4.04 -10.27
N GLU A 93 4.02 3.75 -9.26
CA GLU A 93 2.61 4.18 -9.23
C GLU A 93 2.46 5.69 -9.17
N PHE A 94 3.27 6.37 -8.36
CA PHE A 94 3.27 7.82 -8.29
C PHE A 94 3.61 8.46 -9.63
N GLN A 95 4.63 7.94 -10.33
CA GLN A 95 5.00 8.40 -11.67
C GLN A 95 3.85 8.17 -12.67
N ARG A 96 3.21 7.00 -12.63
CA ARG A 96 2.06 6.68 -13.48
C ARG A 96 0.88 7.64 -13.27
N ILE A 97 0.61 8.03 -12.03
CA ILE A 97 -0.46 9.00 -11.70
C ILE A 97 -0.08 10.42 -12.17
N ARG A 98 1.20 10.81 -12.05
CA ARG A 98 1.68 12.12 -12.50
C ARG A 98 1.76 12.26 -14.02
N GLU A 99 1.85 11.15 -14.76
CA GLU A 99 1.97 11.16 -16.22
C GLU A 99 0.73 11.78 -16.88
N ARG A 100 0.88 13.01 -17.38
CA ARG A 100 -0.18 13.75 -18.08
C ARG A 100 -0.19 13.42 -19.55
N ASP A 101 -1.39 13.35 -20.12
CA ASP A 101 -1.54 13.27 -21.56
C ASP A 101 -1.15 14.62 -22.17
N ALA A 102 -0.39 14.59 -23.27
CA ALA A 102 0.00 15.79 -24.00
C ALA A 102 -1.17 16.31 -24.85
N SER A 103 -2.20 16.83 -24.20
CA SER A 103 -3.29 17.57 -24.86
C SER A 103 -3.38 18.98 -24.29
N ASP A 104 -3.60 19.95 -25.17
CA ASP A 104 -3.82 21.35 -24.80
C ASP A 104 -5.28 21.61 -24.42
N ASP A 105 -6.20 20.69 -24.73
CA ASP A 105 -7.60 20.79 -24.32
C ASP A 105 -7.80 20.25 -22.90
N LEU A 106 -8.27 21.13 -22.00
CA LEU A 106 -8.54 20.80 -20.61
C LEU A 106 -9.56 19.67 -20.48
N VAL A 107 -10.57 19.62 -21.36
CA VAL A 107 -11.60 18.58 -21.32
C VAL A 107 -11.01 17.23 -21.71
N GLU A 108 -10.19 17.17 -22.76
CA GLU A 108 -9.43 15.98 -23.12
C GLU A 108 -8.48 15.52 -22.01
N VAL A 109 -7.77 16.44 -21.34
CA VAL A 109 -6.89 16.11 -20.21
C VAL A 109 -7.67 15.50 -19.05
N ILE A 110 -8.82 16.09 -18.68
CA ILE A 110 -9.69 15.56 -17.62
C ILE A 110 -10.27 14.21 -18.03
N CYS A 111 -10.79 14.08 -19.25
CA CYS A 111 -11.32 12.81 -19.76
C CYS A 111 -10.23 11.73 -19.87
N GLY A 112 -8.99 12.10 -20.18
CA GLY A 112 -7.83 11.21 -20.19
C GLY A 112 -7.51 10.70 -18.78
N MET A 113 -7.45 11.60 -17.80
CA MET A 113 -7.23 11.27 -16.39
C MET A 113 -8.33 10.35 -15.84
N LEU A 114 -9.60 10.69 -16.07
CA LEU A 114 -10.74 9.85 -15.66
C LEU A 114 -10.69 8.47 -16.33
N ARG A 115 -10.34 8.38 -17.62
CA ARG A 115 -10.15 7.10 -18.30
C ARG A 115 -9.02 6.29 -17.69
N LYS A 116 -7.89 6.91 -17.33
CA LYS A 116 -6.77 6.26 -16.64
C LYS A 116 -7.20 5.70 -15.28
N ASP A 117 -7.99 6.46 -14.51
CA ASP A 117 -8.51 6.02 -13.22
C ASP A 117 -9.54 4.88 -13.35
N LEU A 118 -10.42 4.95 -14.35
CA LEU A 118 -11.43 3.93 -14.63
C LEU A 118 -10.83 2.65 -15.26
N ALA A 119 -9.78 2.77 -16.08
CA ALA A 119 -9.12 1.63 -16.72
C ALA A 119 -8.18 0.85 -15.78
N GLY A 120 -7.69 1.52 -14.72
CA GLY A 120 -6.79 0.94 -13.71
C GLY A 120 -7.38 -0.22 -12.91
N ASP A 121 -8.69 -0.47 -13.02
CA ASP A 121 -9.36 -1.60 -12.37
C ASP A 121 -9.37 -2.88 -13.23
N THR A 122 -9.12 -2.78 -14.56
CA THR A 122 -9.30 -3.90 -15.49
C THR A 122 -8.05 -4.32 -16.28
N ILE A 123 -7.03 -3.47 -16.45
CA ILE A 123 -5.95 -3.76 -17.42
C ILE A 123 -4.51 -3.67 -16.87
N THR A 124 -4.16 -2.80 -15.90
CA THR A 124 -2.73 -2.42 -15.74
C THR A 124 -2.14 -2.25 -14.33
N GLY A 125 -2.66 -2.80 -13.22
CA GLY A 125 -1.74 -2.82 -12.06
C GLY A 125 -2.14 -3.41 -10.73
N TRP A 126 -3.41 -3.36 -10.33
CA TRP A 126 -3.76 -3.75 -8.95
C TRP A 126 -5.11 -4.50 -8.83
N GLY A 127 -5.95 -4.47 -9.86
CA GLY A 127 -7.21 -5.24 -9.96
C GLY A 127 -6.98 -6.71 -10.25
N ASP A 128 -6.24 -7.05 -11.31
CA ASP A 128 -6.11 -8.43 -11.77
C ASP A 128 -4.65 -8.82 -12.00
N CYS A 129 -4.01 -9.37 -10.97
CA CYS A 129 -3.05 -10.44 -11.23
C CYS A 129 -3.89 -11.67 -11.59
N PRO A 130 -3.60 -12.39 -12.68
CA PRO A 130 -4.19 -13.70 -12.90
C PRO A 130 -3.54 -14.67 -11.91
N ILE A 131 -3.78 -14.47 -10.62
CA ILE A 131 -3.68 -15.56 -9.66
C ILE A 131 -4.76 -16.51 -10.11
N GLU A 132 -4.34 -17.60 -10.75
CA GLU A 132 -5.21 -18.74 -10.99
C GLU A 132 -5.93 -19.00 -9.67
N MET A 133 -7.25 -19.17 -9.69
CA MET A 133 -8.02 -19.44 -8.46
C MET A 133 -7.37 -20.53 -7.59
N SER A 134 -6.60 -21.44 -8.20
CA SER A 134 -5.75 -22.44 -7.56
C SER A 134 -4.79 -21.86 -6.50
N GLU A 135 -4.07 -20.76 -6.75
CA GLU A 135 -3.12 -20.20 -5.79
C GLU A 135 -3.84 -19.52 -4.61
N ALA A 136 -4.93 -18.79 -4.87
CA ALA A 136 -5.76 -18.24 -3.81
C ALA A 136 -6.39 -19.34 -2.95
N VAL A 137 -6.85 -20.44 -3.56
CA VAL A 137 -7.36 -21.61 -2.84
C VAL A 137 -6.26 -22.23 -1.99
N LEU A 138 -5.04 -22.40 -2.51
CA LEU A 138 -3.91 -22.94 -1.75
C LEU A 138 -3.54 -22.06 -0.54
N ASP A 139 -3.60 -20.74 -0.65
CA ASP A 139 -3.34 -19.85 0.48
C ASP A 139 -4.44 -19.93 1.54
N ILE A 140 -5.70 -20.01 1.13
CA ILE A 140 -6.83 -20.25 2.04
C ILE A 140 -6.66 -21.60 2.74
N GLU A 141 -6.34 -22.66 2.01
CA GLU A 141 -6.08 -24.00 2.56
C GLU A 141 -4.93 -23.97 3.57
N ARG A 142 -3.83 -23.26 3.26
CA ARG A 142 -2.68 -23.10 4.18
C ARG A 142 -3.08 -22.37 5.46
N LEU A 143 -3.92 -21.34 5.38
CA LEU A 143 -4.40 -20.62 6.55
C LEU A 143 -5.31 -21.49 7.42
N ILE A 144 -6.27 -22.19 6.81
CA ILE A 144 -7.14 -23.15 7.51
C ILE A 144 -6.31 -24.25 8.18
N PHE A 145 -5.34 -24.82 7.45
CA PHE A 145 -4.48 -25.87 7.97
C PHE A 145 -3.60 -25.38 9.12
N LYS A 146 -3.01 -24.18 8.99
CA LYS A 146 -2.21 -23.54 10.06
C LYS A 146 -3.04 -23.36 11.33
N ASP A 147 -4.26 -22.86 11.21
CA ASP A 147 -5.14 -22.64 12.36
C ASP A 147 -5.55 -23.96 13.01
N LEU A 148 -5.92 -24.97 12.21
CA LEU A 148 -6.31 -26.30 12.70
C LEU A 148 -5.16 -27.03 13.40
N ILE A 149 -3.94 -26.97 12.85
CA ILE A 149 -2.74 -27.54 13.48
C ILE A 149 -2.39 -26.76 14.74
N GLY A 150 -2.45 -25.43 14.71
CA GLY A 150 -2.19 -24.58 15.87
C GLY A 150 -3.16 -24.87 17.03
N GLU A 151 -4.44 -25.08 16.74
CA GLU A 151 -5.43 -25.54 17.71
C GLU A 151 -5.10 -26.94 18.24
N THR A 152 -4.81 -27.90 17.37
CA THR A 152 -4.48 -29.27 17.77
C THR A 152 -3.26 -29.33 18.70
N ILE A 153 -2.22 -28.55 18.39
CA ILE A 153 -1.02 -28.44 19.23
C ILE A 153 -1.38 -27.85 20.60
N ARG A 154 -2.18 -26.77 20.63
CA ARG A 154 -2.63 -26.15 21.89
C ARG A 154 -3.45 -27.12 22.74
N ASP A 155 -4.39 -27.83 22.12
CA ASP A 155 -5.22 -28.83 22.81
C ASP A 155 -4.35 -29.94 23.39
N LEU A 156 -3.44 -30.51 22.60
CA LEU A 156 -2.53 -31.56 23.05
C LEU A 156 -1.61 -31.08 24.19
N ALA A 157 -1.07 -29.86 24.09
CA ALA A 157 -0.27 -29.27 25.15
C ALA A 157 -1.07 -29.05 26.45
N ALA A 158 -2.34 -28.64 26.34
CA ALA A 158 -3.25 -28.51 27.49
C ALA A 158 -3.58 -29.87 28.13
N PHE A 159 -3.75 -30.93 27.31
CA PHE A 159 -3.93 -32.29 27.80
C PHE A 159 -2.71 -32.82 28.57
N CYS A 160 -1.50 -32.62 28.03
CA CYS A 160 -0.25 -32.99 28.68
C CYS A 160 -0.08 -32.26 30.03
N ARG A 161 -0.42 -30.96 30.09
CA ARG A 161 -0.34 -30.17 31.33
C ARG A 161 -1.33 -30.63 32.41
N LYS A 162 -2.44 -31.27 32.03
CA LYS A 162 -3.49 -31.74 32.96
C LYS A 162 -3.24 -33.15 33.53
N GLY A 163 -2.06 -33.74 33.27
CA GLY A 163 -1.62 -35.01 33.87
C GLY A 163 -2.34 -36.27 33.36
N LYS A 164 -3.06 -36.20 32.23
CA LYS A 164 -3.86 -37.32 31.68
C LYS A 164 -3.18 -38.04 30.50
N CYS A 165 -1.86 -38.18 30.52
CA CYS A 165 -1.10 -38.71 29.39
C CYS A 165 -1.44 -40.17 28.99
N ASN A 166 -2.20 -40.90 29.83
CA ASN A 166 -2.48 -42.33 29.64
C ASN A 166 -3.97 -42.67 29.38
N GLN A 167 -4.85 -41.69 29.15
CA GLN A 167 -6.24 -41.96 28.76
C GLN A 167 -6.50 -41.50 27.32
N VAL A 168 -6.67 -42.48 26.42
CA VAL A 168 -7.14 -42.25 25.04
C VAL A 168 -8.59 -41.80 25.10
N VAL A 169 -8.82 -40.49 25.16
CA VAL A 169 -10.16 -39.89 25.01
C VAL A 169 -10.23 -39.23 23.63
N PRO A 170 -11.34 -39.35 22.89
CA PRO A 170 -11.42 -38.89 21.52
C PRO A 170 -11.18 -37.38 21.45
N VAL A 171 -10.15 -36.95 20.72
CA VAL A 171 -9.97 -35.54 20.37
C VAL A 171 -11.18 -35.14 19.51
N PRO A 172 -11.92 -34.08 19.87
CA PRO A 172 -13.05 -33.63 19.07
C PRO A 172 -12.52 -33.10 17.74
N ARG A 173 -12.53 -33.96 16.71
CA ARG A 173 -12.23 -33.57 15.33
C ARG A 173 -13.36 -32.67 14.86
N ARG A 174 -13.12 -31.37 14.82
CA ARG A 174 -14.01 -30.42 14.17
C ARG A 174 -14.03 -30.78 12.68
N LYS A 175 -15.17 -31.25 12.19
CA LYS A 175 -15.37 -31.47 10.75
C LYS A 175 -15.70 -30.11 10.13
N LEU A 176 -14.94 -29.71 9.13
CA LEU A 176 -15.37 -28.67 8.20
C LEU A 176 -16.55 -29.26 7.42
N LEU A 177 -17.74 -28.68 7.63
CA LEU A 177 -18.92 -28.98 6.84
C LEU A 177 -18.86 -28.05 5.62
N PHE A 178 -18.77 -28.64 4.43
CA PHE A 178 -18.86 -27.94 3.15
C PHE A 178 -20.31 -27.92 2.68
#